data_AF-A0A7C2QUJ4-F1
#
_entry.id   AF-A0A7C2QUJ4-F1
#
_cell.length_a   1.000
_cell.length_b   1.000
_cell.length_c   1.000
_cell.angle_alpha   90.00
_cell.angle_beta   90.00
_cell.angle_gamma   90.00
#
_symmetry.space_group_name_H-M   'P 1'
#
loop_
_entity.id
_entity.type
_entity.pdbx_description
1 polymer ?
#
loop_
_entity_poly.entity_id
_entity_poly.type
_entity_poly.pdbx_seq_one_letter_code
_entity_poly.pdbx_strand_id
1 'polypeptide(L)'
;MQLAPMRFTRIEGTTVSVSVTSAEEAKAALKELRHKKRELKFLRGALLKQKRAMRPRRAARKAKPKSGFGVFLDDMRWGLSAMVEQATGSSPPARRRTPAEIDREIKRTDEVLHNIEGCILQLEGKLLTRG
;
A
#
# COMPACT_ATOMS: atom_id res chain seq x y z
N MET A 1 -9.72 4.09 12.37
CA MET A 1 -8.61 3.49 13.15
C MET A 1 -7.82 4.63 13.76
N GLN A 2 -8.05 4.97 15.04
CA GLN A 2 -7.28 6.01 15.71
C GLN A 2 -5.87 5.46 16.03
N LEU A 3 -4.86 6.15 15.53
CA LEU A 3 -3.46 5.80 15.73
C LEU A 3 -3.07 6.13 17.17
N ALA A 4 -2.43 5.18 17.85
CA ALA A 4 -1.59 5.54 18.99
C ALA A 4 -0.46 6.43 18.44
N PRO A 5 -0.21 7.62 19.03
CA PRO A 5 0.91 8.44 18.62
C PRO A 5 2.21 7.64 18.78
N MET A 6 3.09 7.68 17.77
CA MET A 6 4.40 7.05 17.86
C MET A 6 5.26 7.88 18.81
N ARG A 7 5.50 7.38 20.03
CA ARG A 7 6.17 8.15 21.09
C ARG A 7 7.67 7.94 21.09
N PHE A 8 8.11 6.74 20.70
CA PHE A 8 9.51 6.33 20.83
C PHE A 8 10.24 6.19 19.49
N THR A 9 9.50 6.34 18.39
CA THR A 9 9.93 5.98 17.05
C THR A 9 9.66 7.13 16.09
N ARG A 10 10.69 7.54 15.36
CA ARG A 10 10.63 8.62 14.36
C ARG A 10 11.09 8.09 13.02
N ILE A 11 10.30 8.37 11.97
CA ILE A 11 10.57 7.94 10.60
C ILE A 11 10.73 9.19 9.74
N GLU A 12 11.95 9.42 9.23
CA GLU A 12 12.28 10.54 8.35
C GLU A 12 12.72 10.01 6.99
N GLY A 13 11.81 10.07 6.02
CA GLY A 13 12.03 9.44 4.72
C GLY A 13 12.20 7.94 4.88
N THR A 14 13.41 7.45 4.65
CA THR A 14 13.78 6.03 4.80
C THR A 14 14.44 5.73 6.15
N THR A 15 14.89 6.74 6.88
CA THR A 15 15.60 6.58 8.15
C THR A 15 14.60 6.31 9.28
N VAL A 16 14.89 5.30 10.09
CA VAL A 16 14.09 4.94 11.26
C VAL A 16 14.98 5.07 12.49
N SER A 17 14.60 5.96 13.41
CA SER A 17 15.32 6.18 14.66
C SER A 17 14.43 5.81 15.84
N VAL A 18 15.02 5.16 16.84
CA VAL A 18 14.33 4.77 18.07
C VAL A 18 15.10 5.29 19.28
N SER A 19 14.42 6.02 20.15
CA SER A 19 14.96 6.52 21.41
C SER A 19 14.21 5.89 22.57
N VAL A 20 14.88 5.01 23.31
CA VAL A 20 14.34 4.37 24.52
C VAL A 20 15.39 4.36 25.61
N THR A 21 14.98 4.62 26.84
CA THR A 21 15.85 4.72 28.02
C THR A 21 15.64 3.58 29.00
N SER A 22 14.41 3.05 29.09
CA SER A 22 14.05 1.93 29.98
C SER A 22 13.63 0.66 29.23
N ALA A 23 13.60 -0.48 29.94
CA ALA A 23 13.15 -1.76 29.38
C ALA A 23 11.65 -1.77 29.05
N GLU A 24 10.84 -1.04 29.82
CA GLU A 24 9.41 -0.90 29.57
C GLU A 24 9.15 -0.06 28.31
N GLU A 25 9.88 1.04 28.14
CA GLU A 25 9.87 1.85 26.91
C GLU A 25 10.31 1.04 25.69
N ALA A 26 11.34 0.20 25.82
CA ALA A 26 11.80 -0.67 24.74
C ALA A 26 10.71 -1.66 24.32
N LYS A 27 9.97 -2.26 25.26
CA LYS A 27 8.82 -3.14 24.96
C LYS A 27 7.67 -2.37 24.30
N ALA A 28 7.41 -1.14 24.72
CA ALA A 28 6.40 -0.27 24.10
C ALA A 28 6.80 0.13 22.66
N ALA A 29 8.05 0.56 22.45
CA ALA A 29 8.60 0.89 21.14
C ALA A 29 8.57 -0.31 20.18
N LEU A 30 8.82 -1.53 20.67
CA LEU A 30 8.66 -2.74 19.86
C LEU A 30 7.23 -2.94 19.38
N LYS A 31 6.22 -2.67 20.22
CA LYS A 31 4.81 -2.73 19.80
C LYS A 31 4.50 -1.68 18.74
N GLU A 32 5.00 -0.45 18.90
CA GLU A 32 4.86 0.63 17.90
C GLU A 32 5.48 0.23 16.55
N LEU A 33 6.74 -0.24 16.54
CA LEU A 33 7.43 -0.67 15.32
C LEU A 33 6.73 -1.84 14.65
N ARG A 34 6.25 -2.84 15.41
CA ARG A 34 5.51 -3.99 14.86
C ARG A 34 4.18 -3.57 14.26
N HIS A 35 3.48 -2.62 14.87
CA HIS A 35 2.26 -2.05 14.30
C HIS A 35 2.57 -1.32 13.00
N LYS A 36 3.58 -0.46 13.00
CA LYS A 36 3.97 0.31 11.81
C LYS A 36 4.43 -0.58 10.66
N LYS A 37 5.15 -1.65 10.95
CA LYS A 37 5.53 -2.68 9.99
C LYS A 37 4.31 -3.29 9.29
N ARG A 38 3.24 -3.59 10.03
CA ARG A 38 2.00 -4.15 9.45
C ARG A 38 1.33 -3.15 8.52
N GLU A 39 1.27 -1.88 8.90
CA GLU A 39 0.73 -0.81 8.05
C GLU A 39 1.51 -0.68 6.74
N LEU A 40 2.84 -0.63 6.81
CA LEU A 40 3.68 -0.51 5.61
C LEU A 40 3.57 -1.75 4.72
N LYS A 41 3.44 -2.96 5.30
CA LYS A 41 3.15 -4.18 4.53
C LYS A 41 1.80 -4.10 3.82
N PHE A 42 0.78 -3.54 4.48
CA PHE A 42 -0.53 -3.33 3.87
C PHE A 42 -0.45 -2.33 2.71
N LEU A 43 0.23 -1.19 2.90
CA LEU A 43 0.45 -0.18 1.87
C LEU A 43 1.23 -0.74 0.68
N ARG A 44 2.32 -1.47 0.94
CA ARG A 44 3.07 -2.21 -0.10
C ARG A 44 2.17 -3.17 -0.88
N GLY A 45 1.31 -3.91 -0.18
CA GLY A 45 0.34 -4.82 -0.80
C GLY A 45 -0.64 -4.08 -1.72
N ALA A 46 -1.11 -2.91 -1.31
CA ALA A 46 -1.96 -2.05 -2.14
C ALA A 46 -1.22 -1.53 -3.39
N LEU A 47 0.01 -1.05 -3.24
CA LEU A 47 0.85 -0.59 -4.36
C LEU A 47 1.15 -1.73 -5.36
N LEU A 48 1.42 -2.94 -4.87
CA LEU A 48 1.62 -4.12 -5.72
C LEU A 48 0.34 -4.50 -6.48
N LYS A 49 -0.84 -4.39 -5.85
CA LYS A 49 -2.12 -4.60 -6.54
C LYS A 49 -2.34 -3.54 -7.63
N GLN A 50 -2.03 -2.27 -7.36
CA GLN A 50 -2.10 -1.20 -8.37
C GLN A 50 -1.15 -1.47 -9.54
N LYS A 51 0.11 -1.84 -9.26
CA LYS A 51 1.09 -2.22 -10.29
C LYS A 51 0.58 -3.38 -11.17
N ARG A 52 -0.04 -4.40 -10.55
CA ARG A 52 -0.63 -5.53 -11.28
C ARG A 52 -1.81 -5.12 -12.15
N ALA A 53 -2.66 -4.22 -11.68
CA ALA A 53 -3.81 -3.71 -12.44
C ALA A 53 -3.39 -2.87 -13.65
N MET A 54 -2.25 -2.16 -13.57
CA MET A 54 -1.69 -1.39 -14.69
C MET A 54 -0.96 -2.24 -15.73
N ARG A 55 -0.58 -3.48 -15.39
CA ARG A 55 0.08 -4.37 -16.33
C ARG A 55 -0.95 -4.82 -17.37
N PRO A 56 -0.74 -4.58 -18.68
CA PRO A 56 -1.71 -4.99 -19.70
C PRO A 56 -1.89 -6.52 -19.60
N ARG A 57 -3.12 -6.95 -19.28
CA ARG A 57 -3.48 -8.38 -19.22
C ARG A 57 -3.27 -8.97 -20.60
N ARG A 58 -2.11 -9.60 -20.84
CA ARG A 58 -1.80 -10.39 -22.04
C ARG A 58 -2.71 -11.63 -22.23
N ALA A 59 -3.80 -11.76 -21.48
CA ALA A 59 -4.65 -12.96 -21.44
C ALA A 59 -6.16 -12.67 -21.60
N ALA A 60 -6.54 -11.61 -22.32
CA ALA A 60 -7.93 -11.43 -22.78
C ALA A 60 -8.17 -12.01 -24.19
N ARG A 61 -7.25 -12.83 -24.72
CA ARG A 61 -7.40 -13.49 -26.02
C ARG A 61 -7.84 -14.95 -25.86
N LYS A 62 -9.09 -15.14 -25.46
CA LYS A 62 -9.98 -16.17 -26.01
C LYS A 62 -11.39 -15.57 -25.99
N ALA A 63 -11.63 -14.66 -26.93
CA ALA A 63 -12.97 -14.20 -27.23
C ALA A 63 -13.76 -15.44 -27.69
N LYS A 64 -14.61 -15.97 -26.82
CA LYS A 64 -15.68 -16.87 -27.26
C LYS A 64 -16.55 -16.09 -28.24
N PRO A 65 -17.04 -16.68 -29.34
CA PRO A 65 -17.95 -16.00 -30.25
C PRO A 65 -19.17 -15.55 -29.44
N LYS A 66 -19.37 -14.23 -29.34
CA LYS A 66 -20.54 -13.66 -28.66
C LYS A 66 -21.75 -13.97 -29.54
N SER A 67 -22.68 -14.77 -29.01
CA SER A 67 -24.03 -14.92 -29.56
C SER A 67 -24.68 -13.55 -29.72
N GLY A 68 -25.52 -13.34 -30.76
CA GLY A 68 -26.12 -12.05 -31.12
C GLY A 68 -26.88 -11.35 -29.98
N PHE A 69 -27.35 -12.11 -28.99
CA PHE A 69 -27.99 -11.57 -27.78
C PHE A 69 -27.00 -10.78 -26.89
N GLY A 70 -25.72 -11.17 -26.88
CA GLY A 70 -24.67 -10.49 -26.13
C GLY A 70 -24.23 -9.16 -26.74
N VAL A 71 -24.39 -9.00 -28.07
CA VAL A 71 -24.14 -7.73 -28.75
C VAL A 71 -25.24 -6.73 -28.41
N PHE A 72 -26.50 -7.17 -28.40
CA PHE A 72 -27.64 -6.32 -28.04
C PHE A 72 -27.58 -5.83 -26.60
N LEU A 73 -27.19 -6.69 -25.65
CA LEU A 73 -27.01 -6.28 -24.25
C LEU A 73 -25.83 -5.34 -24.04
N ASP A 74 -24.72 -5.52 -24.78
CA ASP A 74 -23.59 -4.60 -24.70
C ASP A 74 -23.96 -3.19 -25.23
N ASP A 75 -24.76 -3.12 -26.30
CA ASP A 75 -25.20 -1.85 -26.90
C ASP A 75 -26.14 -1.06 -25.98
N MET A 76 -27.09 -1.77 -25.35
CA MET A 76 -28.00 -1.17 -24.36
C MET A 76 -27.26 -0.69 -23.11
N ARG A 77 -26.21 -1.41 -22.69
CA ARG A 77 -25.38 -1.04 -21.55
C ARG A 77 -24.50 0.18 -21.85
N TRP A 78 -24.04 0.33 -23.09
CA TRP A 78 -23.27 1.50 -23.51
C TRP A 78 -24.14 2.77 -23.51
N GLY A 79 -25.37 2.68 -24.03
CA GLY A 79 -26.33 3.79 -24.01
C GLY A 79 -26.68 4.28 -22.59
N LEU A 80 -26.88 3.35 -21.65
CA LEU A 80 -27.13 3.68 -20.24
C LEU A 80 -25.91 4.29 -19.53
N SER A 81 -24.70 3.81 -19.86
CA SER A 81 -23.46 4.35 -19.28
C SER A 81 -23.22 5.79 -19.71
N ALA A 82 -23.49 6.13 -20.98
CA ALA A 82 -23.32 7.48 -21.49
C ALA A 82 -24.25 8.50 -20.81
N MET A 83 -25.47 8.09 -20.45
CA MET A 83 -26.41 8.94 -19.71
C MET A 83 -25.99 9.16 -18.25
N VAL A 84 -25.38 8.16 -17.61
CA VAL A 84 -24.90 8.27 -16.22
C VAL A 84 -23.63 9.13 -16.11
N GLU A 85 -22.73 9.03 -17.09
CA GLU A 85 -21.51 9.87 -17.16
C GLU A 85 -21.84 11.36 -17.35
N GLN A 86 -22.97 11.67 -18.00
CA GLN A 86 -23.43 13.05 -18.19
C GLN A 86 -24.09 13.65 -16.93
N ALA A 87 -24.67 12.82 -16.06
CA ALA A 87 -25.33 13.25 -14.83
C ALA A 87 -24.39 13.34 -13.62
N THR A 88 -23.25 12.65 -13.66
CA THR A 88 -22.27 12.63 -12.56
C THR A 88 -21.07 13.50 -12.93
N GLY A 89 -21.18 14.79 -12.63
CA GLY A 89 -20.16 15.81 -12.88
C GLY A 89 -18.73 15.28 -12.70
N SER A 90 -17.98 15.38 -13.79
CA SER A 90 -16.57 15.06 -13.94
C SER A 90 -15.72 15.47 -12.73
N SER A 91 -15.46 14.52 -11.84
CA SER A 91 -14.30 14.65 -10.96
C SER A 91 -13.04 14.60 -11.83
N PRO A 92 -12.08 15.53 -11.65
CA PRO A 92 -10.83 15.49 -12.39
C PRO A 92 -10.17 14.12 -12.16
N PRO A 93 -9.65 13.46 -13.21
CA PRO A 93 -9.04 12.15 -13.05
C PRO A 93 -7.89 12.31 -12.06
N ALA A 94 -8.04 11.67 -10.89
CA ALA A 94 -6.97 11.56 -9.91
C ALA A 94 -5.70 11.17 -10.68
N ARG A 95 -4.69 12.07 -10.64
CA ARG A 95 -3.46 12.00 -11.43
C ARG A 95 -2.98 10.55 -11.46
N ARG A 96 -3.12 9.88 -12.60
CA ARG A 96 -2.81 8.44 -12.70
C ARG A 96 -1.31 8.31 -12.44
N ARG A 97 -0.95 7.75 -11.29
CA ARG A 97 0.46 7.50 -10.91
C ARG A 97 1.13 6.72 -12.02
N THR A 98 2.33 7.12 -12.41
CA THR A 98 3.07 6.39 -13.43
C THR A 98 3.57 5.06 -12.85
N PRO A 99 3.74 4.00 -13.67
CA PRO A 99 4.31 2.74 -13.19
C PRO A 99 5.68 2.93 -12.52
N ALA A 100 6.48 3.87 -13.04
CA ALA A 100 7.78 4.22 -12.48
C ALA A 100 7.69 4.87 -11.09
N GLU A 101 6.67 5.71 -10.83
CA GLU A 101 6.42 6.27 -9.50
C GLU A 101 6.05 5.19 -8.49
N ILE A 102 5.17 4.25 -8.87
CA ILE A 102 4.78 3.14 -8.00
C ILE A 102 5.99 2.28 -7.66
N ASP A 103 6.88 2.03 -8.62
CA ASP A 103 8.10 1.25 -8.37
C ASP A 103 9.06 1.96 -7.43
N ARG A 104 9.21 3.28 -7.54
CA ARG A 104 10.00 4.09 -6.59
C ARG A 104 9.38 4.05 -5.19
N GLU A 105 8.07 4.13 -5.09
CA GLU A 105 7.35 4.11 -3.82
C GLU A 105 7.43 2.73 -3.14
N ILE A 106 7.34 1.63 -3.92
CA ILE A 106 7.57 0.28 -3.42
C ILE A 106 9.00 0.15 -2.88
N LYS A 107 10.02 0.58 -3.64
CA LYS A 107 11.42 0.54 -3.20
C LYS A 107 11.64 1.30 -1.90
N ARG A 108 11.13 2.54 -1.81
CA ARG A 108 11.18 3.33 -0.57
C ARG A 108 10.50 2.62 0.60
N THR A 109 9.34 2.01 0.35
CA THR A 109 8.62 1.26 1.39
C THR A 109 9.42 0.04 1.85
N ASP A 110 10.08 -0.66 0.93
CA ASP A 110 10.93 -1.81 1.23
C ASP A 110 12.17 -1.40 2.04
N GLU A 111 12.78 -0.26 1.73
CA GLU A 111 13.89 0.32 2.52
C GLU A 111 13.44 0.68 3.94
N VAL A 112 12.30 1.34 4.11
CA VAL A 112 11.75 1.66 5.45
C VAL A 112 11.46 0.37 6.22
N LEU A 113 10.86 -0.64 5.57
CA LEU A 113 10.57 -1.94 6.19
C LEU A 113 11.85 -2.62 6.68
N HIS A 114 12.91 -2.58 5.87
CA HIS A 114 14.22 -3.12 6.25
C HIS A 114 14.80 -2.41 7.48
N ASN A 115 14.75 -1.08 7.51
CA ASN A 115 15.25 -0.29 8.64
C ASN A 115 14.43 -0.53 9.92
N ILE A 116 13.11 -0.66 9.81
CA ILE A 116 12.25 -1.05 10.94
C ILE A 116 12.67 -2.42 11.49
N GLU A 117 12.95 -3.39 10.62
CA GLU A 117 13.41 -4.73 11.04
C GLU A 117 14.76 -4.66 11.77
N GLY A 118 15.70 -3.85 11.26
CA GLY A 118 16.97 -3.58 11.94
C GLY A 118 16.77 -2.98 13.34
N CYS A 119 15.91 -1.97 13.48
CA CYS A 119 15.60 -1.37 14.77
C CYS A 119 14.93 -2.34 15.75
N ILE A 120 14.03 -3.20 15.26
CA ILE A 120 13.39 -4.25 16.08
C ILE A 120 14.46 -5.20 16.63
N LEU A 121 15.37 -5.70 15.79
CA LEU A 121 16.43 -6.60 16.21
C LEU A 121 17.37 -5.95 17.23
N GLN A 122 17.74 -4.68 17.02
CA GLN A 122 18.56 -3.93 17.98
C GLN A 122 17.86 -3.77 19.33
N LEU A 123 16.56 -3.49 19.35
CA LEU A 123 15.78 -3.38 20.58
C LEU A 123 15.65 -4.72 21.30
N GLU A 124 15.37 -5.80 20.55
CA GLU A 124 15.29 -7.16 21.09
C GLU A 124 16.64 -7.58 21.69
N GLY A 125 17.76 -7.31 21.00
CA GLY A 125 19.10 -7.58 21.52
C GLY A 125 19.42 -6.79 22.79
N LYS A 126 19.04 -5.50 22.87
CA LYS A 126 19.20 -4.67 24.08
C LYS A 126 18.36 -5.19 25.24
N LEU A 127 17.17 -5.73 24.98
CA LEU A 127 16.31 -6.32 26.02
C LEU A 127 16.85 -7.65 26.54
N LEU A 128 17.49 -8.45 25.69
CA LEU A 128 18.12 -9.72 26.09
C LEU A 128 19.42 -9.53 26.88
N THR A 129 20.13 -8.42 26.68
CA THR A 129 21.39 -8.12 27.38
C THR A 129 21.20 -7.33 28.68
N ARG A 130 20.03 -6.69 28.87
CA ARG A 130 19.69 -5.91 30.07
C ARG A 130 18.61 -6.56 30.95
N GLY A 131 18.03 -7.67 30.52
CA GLY A 131 17.10 -8.48 31.31
C GLY A 131 17.84 -9.61 32.03
#